data_AF-A0A0K2UUD9-F1
#
_entry.id   AF-A0A0K2UUD9-F1
#
_cell.length_a   1.000
_cell.length_b   1.000
_cell.length_c   1.000
_cell.angle_alpha   90.00
_cell.angle_beta   90.00
_cell.angle_gamma   90.00
#
_symmetry.space_group_name_H-M   'P 1'
#
loop_
_entity.id
_entity.type
_entity.pdbx_description
1 polymer ?
#
loop_
_entity_poly.entity_id
_entity_poly.type
_entity_poly.pdbx_seq_one_letter_code
_entity_poly.pdbx_strand_id
1 'polypeptide(L)'
;DNFMGLEVTVKNMLTSLRAVGELQNPAIRERHWQQLVTATRVSFMMSEETTLADLLNLNLHSFEDEVHNIVDKAIKEMAMERMLKELDVVWSSMEFSHEIHARTGYTLLRCSEELIETLEENQVQLQNMMTSKYIGFFLEEISAWQKKLAVVDTVISSWFDVQRTWSHLESIFIGSEDIRKQLPEDSQRFDEIDTEFKGLMVKLSKTINVVNATNVPGLAEKLEVIQGDLSLCEKALAEYLETKRLAFPRFYFSSSNDLLDILSNGNQPLKVSKHLTKLFDSMAKLTLKEDPEKSNQGAQSPGTLQKGSPSNIATAMLAKDGEYVVFSEECLCQGQVEVWLNRLMDTMRSTIRHYMTNAVKAYEDKPRDKWLFDYPSQVTLCGTQIWWTAEVGIAFGKLEEGYESALKDYYKKQIAQLNNLITLLLGTLTKGDRQKIMTICTIDVHSRDVVGKLILNKIESALAFMWQSQLRHRWDDERNDCYANICDAEFRYWHEYLGNTSRL
;
A
#
# COMPACT_ATOMS: atom_id res chain seq x y z
N ASP A 1 23.69 -90.11 4.95
CA ASP A 1 24.86 -89.21 5.02
C ASP A 1 25.20 -88.53 3.71
N ASN A 2 25.49 -89.23 2.61
CA ASN A 2 25.82 -88.57 1.33
C ASN A 2 24.72 -87.65 0.77
N PHE A 3 23.44 -88.01 0.91
CA PHE A 3 22.32 -87.17 0.46
C PHE A 3 22.17 -85.88 1.28
N MET A 4 22.32 -85.98 2.61
CA MET A 4 22.25 -84.83 3.53
C MET A 4 23.41 -83.85 3.29
N GLY A 5 24.63 -84.37 3.04
CA GLY A 5 25.77 -83.53 2.69
C GLY A 5 25.59 -82.81 1.34
N LEU A 6 25.05 -83.50 0.33
CA LEU A 6 24.77 -82.90 -0.97
C LEU A 6 23.67 -81.83 -0.86
N GLU A 7 22.64 -82.06 -0.06
CA GLU A 7 21.55 -81.11 0.17
C GLU A 7 22.05 -79.82 0.85
N VAL A 8 22.95 -79.94 1.84
CA VAL A 8 23.61 -78.79 2.49
C VAL A 8 24.49 -78.03 1.50
N THR A 9 25.28 -78.72 0.68
CA THR A 9 26.11 -78.08 -0.34
C THR A 9 25.28 -77.34 -1.38
N VAL A 10 24.15 -77.91 -1.83
CA VAL A 10 23.23 -77.24 -2.76
C VAL A 10 22.57 -76.02 -2.12
N LYS A 11 22.15 -76.11 -0.85
CA LYS A 11 21.59 -74.97 -0.11
C LYS A 11 22.60 -73.84 0.07
N ASN A 12 23.85 -74.16 0.43
CA ASN A 12 24.93 -73.17 0.58
C ASN A 12 25.36 -72.58 -0.77
N MET A 13 25.29 -73.37 -1.85
CA MET A 13 25.53 -72.88 -3.20
C MET A 13 24.44 -71.92 -3.66
N LEU A 14 23.16 -72.18 -3.34
CA LEU A 14 22.05 -71.28 -3.66
C LEU A 14 22.19 -69.91 -2.96
N THR A 15 22.56 -69.89 -1.67
CA THR A 15 22.81 -68.63 -0.93
C THR A 15 24.04 -67.90 -1.46
N SER A 16 25.13 -68.62 -1.75
CA SER A 16 26.34 -68.02 -2.35
C SER A 16 26.07 -67.46 -3.75
N LEU A 17 25.28 -68.14 -4.57
CA LEU A 17 24.89 -67.66 -5.90
C LEU A 17 24.02 -66.40 -5.83
N ARG A 18 23.14 -66.29 -4.82
CA ARG A 18 22.36 -65.09 -4.57
C ARG A 18 23.25 -63.91 -4.17
N ALA A 19 24.18 -64.13 -3.24
CA ALA A 19 25.18 -63.14 -2.84
C ALA A 19 26.06 -62.68 -4.01
N VAL A 20 26.49 -63.61 -4.88
CA VAL A 20 27.21 -63.28 -6.13
C VAL A 20 26.33 -62.46 -7.07
N GLY A 21 25.05 -62.78 -7.19
CA GLY A 21 24.10 -62.00 -7.98
C GLY A 21 23.94 -60.56 -7.47
N GLU A 22 23.93 -60.36 -6.15
CA GLU A 22 23.92 -59.02 -5.53
C GLU A 22 25.25 -58.28 -5.76
N LEU A 23 26.38 -59.00 -5.72
CA LEU A 23 27.71 -58.46 -5.95
C LEU A 23 28.01 -58.09 -7.42
N GLN A 24 27.18 -58.53 -8.37
CA GLN A 24 27.24 -58.08 -9.76
C GLN A 24 26.66 -56.68 -9.98
N ASN A 25 26.15 -56.03 -8.93
CA ASN A 25 25.58 -54.70 -9.05
C ASN A 25 26.65 -53.68 -9.50
N PRO A 26 26.40 -52.89 -10.57
CA PRO A 26 27.36 -51.92 -11.10
C PRO A 26 27.69 -50.78 -10.12
N ALA A 27 26.93 -50.63 -9.03
CA ALA A 27 27.22 -49.69 -7.95
C ALA A 27 28.48 -50.05 -7.15
N ILE A 28 28.91 -51.32 -7.21
CA ILE A 28 30.06 -51.82 -6.45
C ILE A 28 31.35 -51.33 -7.10
N ARG A 29 32.26 -50.85 -6.26
CA ARG A 29 33.57 -50.29 -6.65
C ARG A 29 34.65 -50.89 -5.78
N GLU A 30 35.89 -50.60 -6.13
CA GLU A 30 37.08 -51.09 -5.42
C GLU A 30 37.01 -50.93 -3.89
N ARG A 31 36.52 -49.80 -3.39
CA ARG A 31 36.33 -49.56 -1.95
C ARG A 31 35.33 -50.50 -1.26
N HIS A 32 34.31 -50.97 -1.99
CA HIS A 32 33.32 -51.93 -1.50
C HIS A 32 33.89 -53.34 -1.49
N TRP A 33 34.70 -53.68 -2.50
CA TRP A 33 35.46 -54.93 -2.53
C TRP A 33 36.47 -55.01 -1.38
N GLN A 34 37.17 -53.92 -1.06
CA GLN A 34 38.06 -53.85 0.10
C GLN A 34 37.31 -54.03 1.44
N GLN A 35 36.08 -53.49 1.55
CA GLN A 35 35.23 -53.73 2.71
C GLN A 35 34.79 -55.20 2.81
N LEU A 36 34.48 -55.83 1.68
CA LEU A 36 34.14 -57.26 1.62
C LEU A 36 35.33 -58.16 1.99
N VAL A 37 36.53 -57.84 1.51
CA VAL A 37 37.79 -58.52 1.85
C VAL A 37 38.10 -58.41 3.34
N THR A 38 37.86 -57.24 3.92
CA THR A 38 38.05 -57.00 5.36
C THR A 38 37.04 -57.78 6.20
N ALA A 39 35.78 -57.87 5.76
CA ALA A 39 34.71 -58.59 6.45
C ALA A 39 34.92 -60.12 6.38
N THR A 40 35.20 -60.64 5.19
CA THR A 40 35.42 -62.08 4.94
C THR A 40 36.78 -62.58 5.43
N ARG A 41 37.74 -61.68 5.71
CA ARG A 41 39.14 -61.98 6.10
C ARG A 41 39.91 -62.82 5.08
N VAL A 42 39.42 -62.90 3.84
CA VAL A 42 40.09 -63.60 2.73
C VAL A 42 40.70 -62.55 1.81
N SER A 43 42.01 -62.59 1.61
CA SER A 43 42.69 -61.68 0.69
C SER A 43 42.25 -61.98 -0.75
N PHE A 44 41.49 -61.07 -1.35
CA PHE A 44 41.04 -61.18 -2.72
C PHE A 44 41.23 -59.82 -3.41
N MET A 45 41.67 -59.84 -4.67
CA MET A 45 41.69 -58.64 -5.53
C MET A 45 40.88 -58.96 -6.78
N MET A 46 39.83 -58.19 -7.04
CA MET A 46 39.09 -58.29 -8.28
C MET A 46 39.97 -57.83 -9.44
N SER A 47 40.16 -58.71 -10.42
CA SER A 47 40.77 -58.40 -11.71
C SER A 47 39.92 -58.99 -12.84
N GLU A 48 40.12 -58.56 -14.09
CA GLU A 48 39.39 -59.10 -15.25
C GLU A 48 39.56 -60.62 -15.43
N GLU A 49 40.53 -61.24 -14.74
CA GLU A 49 40.82 -62.67 -14.76
C GLU A 49 40.09 -63.47 -13.66
N THR A 50 39.34 -62.80 -12.77
CA THR A 50 38.66 -63.48 -11.64
C THR A 50 37.52 -64.38 -12.11
N THR A 51 37.54 -65.63 -11.66
CA THR A 51 36.56 -66.65 -12.06
C THR A 51 35.43 -66.79 -11.03
N LEU A 52 34.27 -67.30 -11.46
CA LEU A 52 33.17 -67.62 -10.55
C LEU A 52 33.60 -68.62 -9.46
N ALA A 53 34.57 -69.49 -9.75
CA ALA A 53 35.12 -70.42 -8.78
C ALA A 53 35.83 -69.69 -7.62
N ASP A 54 36.53 -68.59 -7.92
CA ASP A 54 37.23 -67.79 -6.92
C ASP A 54 36.24 -67.08 -5.99
N LEU A 55 35.09 -66.61 -6.52
CA LEU A 55 34.02 -66.02 -5.71
C LEU A 55 33.28 -67.04 -4.84
N LEU A 56 33.10 -68.27 -5.33
CA LEU A 56 32.49 -69.35 -4.55
C LEU A 56 33.42 -69.86 -3.43
N ASN A 57 34.74 -69.75 -3.61
CA ASN A 57 35.75 -70.07 -2.58
C ASN A 57 35.75 -69.08 -1.39
N LEU A 58 35.10 -67.92 -1.51
CA LEU A 58 34.97 -66.93 -0.43
C LEU A 58 33.95 -67.33 0.65
N ASN A 59 33.30 -68.50 0.52
CA ASN A 59 32.28 -68.98 1.46
C ASN A 59 31.19 -67.92 1.77
N LEU A 60 30.70 -67.24 0.73
CA LEU A 60 29.75 -66.13 0.85
C LEU A 60 28.45 -66.50 1.60
N HIS A 61 28.08 -67.78 1.64
CA HIS A 61 26.95 -68.30 2.42
C HIS A 61 27.05 -68.04 3.94
N SER A 62 28.23 -67.80 4.51
CA SER A 62 28.37 -67.46 5.94
C SER A 62 28.33 -65.95 6.22
N PHE A 63 28.31 -65.12 5.18
CA PHE A 63 28.39 -63.66 5.28
C PHE A 63 27.32 -62.95 4.43
N GLU A 64 26.17 -63.61 4.19
CA GLU A 64 25.08 -63.09 3.34
C GLU A 64 24.60 -61.70 3.79
N ASP A 65 24.40 -61.50 5.09
CA ASP A 65 23.98 -60.20 5.65
C ASP A 65 25.03 -59.09 5.45
N GLU A 66 26.31 -59.43 5.53
CA GLU A 66 27.40 -58.46 5.33
C GLU A 66 27.53 -58.09 3.85
N VAL A 67 27.42 -59.07 2.95
CA VAL A 67 27.36 -58.84 1.50
C VAL A 67 26.18 -57.94 1.16
N HIS A 68 24.99 -58.25 1.67
CA HIS A 68 23.78 -57.46 1.46
C HIS A 68 23.97 -56.00 1.93
N ASN A 69 24.52 -55.81 3.13
CA ASN A 69 24.78 -54.46 3.67
C ASN A 69 25.80 -53.67 2.84
N ILE A 70 26.82 -54.32 2.28
CA ILE A 70 27.83 -53.69 1.41
C ILE A 70 27.21 -53.33 0.06
N VAL A 71 26.39 -54.21 -0.52
CA VAL A 71 25.66 -53.96 -1.77
C VAL A 71 24.69 -52.79 -1.58
N ASP A 72 23.91 -52.78 -0.49
CA ASP A 72 23.00 -51.69 -0.15
C ASP A 72 23.74 -50.37 0.03
N LYS A 73 24.88 -50.39 0.73
CA LYS A 73 25.76 -49.21 0.87
C LYS A 73 26.22 -48.71 -0.49
N ALA A 74 26.67 -49.61 -1.37
CA ALA A 74 27.11 -49.28 -2.71
C ALA A 74 25.98 -48.64 -3.55
N ILE A 75 24.77 -49.18 -3.50
CA ILE A 75 23.60 -48.65 -4.18
C ILE A 75 23.27 -47.23 -3.68
N LYS A 76 23.29 -47.02 -2.36
CA LYS A 76 23.03 -45.69 -1.76
C LYS A 76 24.13 -44.69 -2.11
N GLU A 77 25.38 -45.10 -2.08
CA GLU A 77 26.53 -44.26 -2.49
C GLU A 77 26.46 -43.88 -3.98
N MET A 78 26.09 -44.82 -4.86
CA MET A 78 25.90 -44.54 -6.29
C MET A 78 24.77 -43.54 -6.52
N ALA A 79 23.68 -43.62 -5.74
CA ALA A 79 22.59 -42.65 -5.82
C ALA A 79 23.06 -41.24 -5.39
N MET A 80 23.86 -41.12 -4.32
CA MET A 80 24.45 -39.84 -3.91
C MET A 80 25.38 -39.27 -4.98
N GLU A 81 26.23 -40.10 -5.59
CA GLU A 81 27.14 -39.67 -6.66
C GLU A 81 26.38 -39.17 -7.89
N ARG A 82 25.28 -39.85 -8.26
CA ARG A 82 24.42 -39.40 -9.37
C ARG A 82 23.80 -38.04 -9.07
N MET A 83 23.24 -37.88 -7.88
CA MET A 83 22.65 -36.62 -7.44
C MET A 83 23.68 -35.48 -7.41
N LEU A 84 24.91 -35.74 -6.95
CA LEU A 84 25.98 -34.73 -6.94
C LEU A 84 26.36 -34.27 -8.35
N LYS A 85 26.39 -35.19 -9.32
CA LYS A 85 26.59 -34.85 -10.73
C LYS A 85 25.42 -34.07 -11.31
N GLU A 86 24.19 -34.44 -10.97
CA GLU A 86 22.99 -33.71 -11.38
C GLU A 86 22.99 -32.29 -10.83
N LEU A 87 23.33 -32.09 -9.55
CA LEU A 87 23.52 -30.77 -8.94
C LEU A 87 24.55 -29.95 -9.71
N ASP A 88 25.72 -30.50 -10.00
CA ASP A 88 26.78 -29.78 -10.70
C ASP A 88 26.33 -29.31 -12.10
N VAL A 89 25.60 -30.15 -12.83
CA VAL A 89 25.04 -29.82 -14.15
C VAL A 89 23.96 -28.74 -14.06
N VAL A 90 23.01 -28.89 -13.13
CA VAL A 90 21.91 -27.93 -12.93
C VAL A 90 22.49 -26.56 -12.54
N TRP A 91 23.33 -26.51 -11.51
CA TRP A 91 23.84 -25.25 -10.98
C TRP A 91 24.93 -24.60 -11.85
N SER A 92 25.57 -25.35 -12.75
CA SER A 92 26.43 -24.77 -13.78
C SER A 92 25.66 -24.04 -14.87
N SER A 93 24.40 -24.43 -15.14
CA SER A 93 23.55 -23.83 -16.17
C SER A 93 22.53 -22.82 -15.64
N MET A 94 22.27 -22.80 -14.34
CA MET A 94 21.37 -21.83 -13.71
C MET A 94 21.95 -20.41 -13.71
N GLU A 95 21.19 -19.49 -14.29
CA GLU A 95 21.56 -18.10 -14.54
C GLU A 95 20.51 -17.12 -14.00
N PHE A 96 20.96 -15.95 -13.54
CA PHE A 96 20.04 -14.88 -13.17
C PHE A 96 19.44 -14.22 -14.41
N SER A 97 18.16 -13.85 -14.31
CA SER A 97 17.52 -13.00 -15.31
C SER A 97 17.71 -11.52 -14.97
N HIS A 98 17.58 -10.68 -15.99
CA HIS A 98 17.91 -9.25 -15.92
C HIS A 98 16.73 -8.40 -16.38
N GLU A 99 16.41 -7.36 -15.62
CA GLU A 99 15.36 -6.40 -15.94
C GLU A 99 15.90 -4.97 -15.84
N ILE A 100 15.52 -4.07 -16.76
CA ILE A 100 16.02 -2.70 -16.75
C ILE A 100 15.11 -1.85 -15.87
N HIS A 101 15.69 -1.19 -14.86
CA HIS A 101 14.96 -0.26 -14.00
C HIS A 101 14.44 0.92 -14.82
N ALA A 102 13.12 1.11 -14.82
CA ALA A 102 12.43 2.06 -15.70
C ALA A 102 12.91 3.52 -15.58
N ARG A 103 13.40 3.92 -14.40
CA ARG A 103 13.83 5.32 -14.13
C ARG A 103 15.33 5.56 -14.30
N THR A 104 16.15 4.59 -13.92
CA THR A 104 17.61 4.77 -13.82
C THR A 104 18.37 4.03 -14.92
N GLY A 105 17.72 3.12 -15.63
CA GLY A 105 18.33 2.35 -16.72
C GLY A 105 19.30 1.26 -16.26
N TYR A 106 19.44 1.02 -14.94
CA TYR A 106 20.31 -0.05 -14.42
C TYR A 106 19.65 -1.43 -14.54
N THR A 107 20.48 -2.45 -14.73
CA THR A 107 20.07 -3.84 -14.77
C THR A 107 19.83 -4.38 -13.37
N LEU A 108 18.56 -4.54 -13.01
CA LEU A 108 18.12 -5.25 -11.81
C LEU A 108 18.19 -6.75 -12.03
N LEU A 109 18.47 -7.46 -10.96
CA LEU A 109 18.38 -8.92 -10.95
C LEU A 109 16.93 -9.33 -10.77
N ARG A 110 16.55 -10.40 -11.47
CA ARG A 110 15.27 -11.07 -11.31
C ARG A 110 15.53 -12.57 -11.16
N CYS A 111 14.91 -13.12 -10.13
CA CYS A 111 14.89 -14.56 -9.89
C CYS A 111 13.66 -15.15 -10.55
N SER A 112 13.81 -16.27 -11.27
CA SER A 112 12.65 -17.05 -11.70
C SER A 112 12.09 -17.85 -10.53
N GLU A 113 10.78 -18.09 -10.52
CA GLU A 113 10.14 -18.98 -9.53
C GLU A 113 10.78 -20.38 -9.58
N GLU A 114 11.07 -20.87 -10.80
CA GLU A 114 11.77 -22.13 -11.04
C GLU A 114 13.13 -22.21 -10.35
N LEU A 115 13.89 -21.11 -10.28
CA LEU A 115 15.19 -21.10 -9.58
C LEU A 115 15.00 -21.31 -8.08
N ILE A 116 14.01 -20.64 -7.49
CA ILE A 116 13.73 -20.72 -6.06
C ILE A 116 13.24 -22.13 -5.70
N GLU A 117 12.30 -22.67 -6.48
CA GLU A 117 11.82 -24.05 -6.30
C GLU A 117 12.98 -25.05 -6.42
N THR A 118 13.82 -24.91 -7.45
CA THR A 118 15.00 -25.77 -7.64
C THR A 118 16.02 -25.62 -6.50
N LEU A 119 16.17 -24.43 -5.92
CA LEU A 119 17.04 -24.19 -4.77
C LEU A 119 16.55 -24.93 -3.53
N GLU A 120 15.27 -24.76 -3.20
CA GLU A 120 14.65 -25.38 -2.03
C GLU A 120 14.65 -26.91 -2.14
N GLU A 121 14.28 -27.45 -3.30
CA GLU A 121 14.29 -28.90 -3.55
C GLU A 121 15.71 -29.48 -3.38
N ASN A 122 16.71 -28.85 -3.99
CA ASN A 122 18.09 -29.31 -3.91
C ASN A 122 18.68 -29.20 -2.49
N GLN A 123 18.30 -28.17 -1.72
CA GLN A 123 18.67 -28.07 -0.31
C GLN A 123 18.06 -29.21 0.52
N VAL A 124 16.78 -29.53 0.33
CA VAL A 124 16.12 -30.65 1.01
C VAL A 124 16.76 -31.98 0.64
N GLN A 125 17.10 -32.18 -0.64
CA GLN A 125 17.82 -33.38 -1.09
C GLN A 125 19.16 -33.51 -0.36
N LEU A 126 20.01 -32.47 -0.38
CA LEU A 126 21.29 -32.45 0.34
C LEU A 126 21.12 -32.73 1.84
N GLN A 127 20.12 -32.14 2.48
CA GLN A 127 19.82 -32.37 3.90
C GLN A 127 19.43 -33.83 4.17
N ASN A 128 18.65 -34.46 3.28
CA ASN A 128 18.32 -35.89 3.39
C ASN A 128 19.56 -36.78 3.25
N MET A 129 20.52 -36.42 2.39
CA MET A 129 21.78 -37.16 2.28
C MET A 129 22.67 -36.97 3.51
N MET A 130 22.67 -35.78 4.12
CA MET A 130 23.39 -35.51 5.38
C MET A 130 22.94 -36.39 6.55
N THR A 131 21.68 -36.81 6.57
CA THR A 131 21.14 -37.72 7.60
C THR A 131 21.35 -39.21 7.29
N SER A 132 21.86 -39.53 6.09
CA SER A 132 22.09 -40.91 5.67
C SER A 132 23.30 -41.52 6.37
N LYS A 133 23.14 -42.75 6.89
CA LYS A 133 24.23 -43.54 7.49
C LYS A 133 25.38 -43.90 6.52
N TYR A 134 25.18 -43.70 5.22
CA TYR A 134 26.14 -44.05 4.17
C TYR A 134 26.94 -42.85 3.62
N ILE A 135 26.87 -41.68 4.29
CA ILE A 135 27.49 -40.43 3.81
C ILE A 135 29.02 -40.41 3.85
N GLY A 136 29.67 -41.29 4.61
CA GLY A 136 31.08 -41.13 5.02
C GLY A 136 32.07 -40.77 3.90
N PHE A 137 31.94 -41.33 2.70
CA PHE A 137 32.82 -41.00 1.56
C PHE A 137 32.53 -39.63 0.92
N PHE A 138 31.26 -39.20 0.89
CA PHE A 138 30.81 -37.97 0.22
C PHE A 138 30.58 -36.80 1.18
N LEU A 139 30.93 -36.94 2.46
CA LEU A 139 30.64 -35.94 3.49
C LEU A 139 31.21 -34.55 3.14
N GLU A 140 32.47 -34.49 2.68
CA GLU A 140 33.09 -33.21 2.32
C GLU A 140 32.41 -32.55 1.12
N GLU A 141 32.10 -33.32 0.06
CA GLU A 141 31.44 -32.80 -1.14
C GLU A 141 30.01 -32.33 -0.86
N ILE A 142 29.23 -33.13 -0.13
CA ILE A 142 27.84 -32.79 0.25
C ILE A 142 27.84 -31.58 1.17
N SER A 143 28.75 -31.51 2.16
CA SER A 143 28.86 -30.36 3.05
C SER A 143 29.26 -29.08 2.31
N ALA A 144 30.17 -29.19 1.34
CA ALA A 144 30.55 -28.06 0.49
C ALA A 144 29.37 -27.56 -0.36
N TRP A 145 28.61 -28.46 -0.98
CA TRP A 145 27.41 -28.10 -1.74
C TRP A 145 26.31 -27.49 -0.85
N GLN A 146 26.08 -28.08 0.32
CA GLN A 146 25.12 -27.55 1.28
C GLN A 146 25.48 -26.12 1.70
N LYS A 147 26.76 -25.87 2.01
CA LYS A 147 27.23 -24.52 2.34
C LYS A 147 27.08 -23.55 1.17
N LYS A 148 27.42 -23.97 -0.06
CA LYS A 148 27.26 -23.14 -1.27
C LYS A 148 25.80 -22.73 -1.49
N LEU A 149 24.86 -23.70 -1.43
CA LEU A 149 23.43 -23.42 -1.65
C LEU A 149 22.81 -22.62 -0.50
N ALA A 150 23.27 -22.82 0.73
CA ALA A 150 22.84 -21.99 1.87
C ALA A 150 23.27 -20.52 1.70
N VAL A 151 24.50 -20.29 1.21
CA VAL A 151 24.99 -18.94 0.88
C VAL A 151 24.19 -18.34 -0.27
N VAL A 152 23.88 -19.12 -1.32
CA VAL A 152 23.03 -18.69 -2.45
C VAL A 152 21.69 -18.18 -1.92
N ASP A 153 21.00 -18.97 -1.09
CA ASP A 153 19.69 -18.62 -0.53
C ASP A 153 19.73 -17.34 0.32
N THR A 154 20.71 -17.24 1.23
CA THR A 154 20.89 -16.07 2.09
C THR A 154 21.16 -14.81 1.27
N VAL A 155 22.03 -14.90 0.26
CA VAL A 155 22.38 -13.77 -0.61
C VAL A 155 21.22 -13.37 -1.50
N ILE A 156 20.49 -14.33 -2.08
CA ILE A 156 19.30 -14.07 -2.90
C ILE A 156 18.27 -13.30 -2.07
N SER A 157 17.91 -13.83 -0.90
CA SER A 157 16.92 -13.22 -0.01
C SER A 157 17.33 -11.79 0.38
N SER A 158 18.56 -11.64 0.87
CA SER A 158 19.09 -10.33 1.28
C SER A 158 19.18 -9.35 0.10
N TRP A 159 19.58 -9.82 -1.08
CA TRP A 159 19.68 -8.99 -2.28
C TRP A 159 18.32 -8.44 -2.71
N PHE A 160 17.28 -9.29 -2.73
CA PHE A 160 15.95 -8.86 -3.14
C PHE A 160 15.30 -7.90 -2.14
N ASP A 161 15.56 -8.09 -0.84
CA ASP A 161 15.14 -7.14 0.19
C ASP A 161 15.84 -5.78 0.01
N VAL A 162 17.17 -5.78 -0.14
CA VAL A 162 17.95 -4.56 -0.44
C VAL A 162 17.46 -3.90 -1.72
N GLN A 163 17.27 -4.65 -2.80
CA GLN A 163 16.82 -4.13 -4.10
C GLN A 163 15.44 -3.48 -3.99
N ARG A 164 14.53 -4.07 -3.20
CA ARG A 164 13.19 -3.54 -2.96
C ARG A 164 13.22 -2.26 -2.14
N THR A 165 13.93 -2.26 -1.01
CA THR A 165 14.03 -1.09 -0.13
C THR A 165 14.78 0.04 -0.83
N TRP A 166 15.88 -0.26 -1.52
CA TRP A 166 16.61 0.71 -2.34
C TRP A 166 15.72 1.29 -3.44
N SER A 167 14.97 0.50 -4.22
CA SER A 167 14.10 1.04 -5.27
C SER A 167 13.02 1.98 -4.72
N HIS A 168 12.45 1.65 -3.56
CA HIS A 168 11.50 2.52 -2.87
C HIS A 168 12.13 3.84 -2.44
N LEU A 169 13.27 3.79 -1.73
CA LEU A 169 13.96 4.97 -1.21
C LEU A 169 14.60 5.81 -2.32
N GLU A 170 15.11 5.18 -3.39
CA GLU A 170 15.64 5.83 -4.58
C GLU A 170 14.57 6.73 -5.19
N SER A 171 13.35 6.21 -5.32
CA SER A 171 12.21 6.96 -5.86
C SER A 171 11.96 8.28 -5.11
N ILE A 172 12.23 8.29 -3.80
CA ILE A 172 11.95 9.37 -2.86
C ILE A 172 13.15 10.32 -2.72
N PHE A 173 14.31 9.81 -2.32
CA PHE A 173 15.51 10.60 -2.04
C PHE A 173 16.20 11.13 -3.30
N ILE A 174 16.08 10.45 -4.45
CA ILE A 174 16.58 11.00 -5.72
C ILE A 174 15.49 11.77 -6.47
N GLY A 175 14.22 11.35 -6.32
CA GLY A 175 13.10 11.98 -7.03
C GLY A 175 12.59 13.29 -6.43
N SER A 176 12.87 13.56 -5.15
CA SER A 176 12.33 14.71 -4.41
C SER A 176 13.42 15.57 -3.78
N GLU A 177 13.79 16.67 -4.44
CA GLU A 177 14.75 17.64 -3.90
C GLU A 177 14.31 18.25 -2.55
N ASP A 178 13.00 18.42 -2.34
CA ASP A 178 12.49 18.99 -1.09
C ASP A 178 12.72 18.04 0.09
N ILE A 179 12.57 16.73 -0.11
CA ILE A 179 12.88 15.75 0.94
C ILE A 179 14.37 15.73 1.23
N ARG A 180 15.23 15.84 0.21
CA ARG A 180 16.69 15.92 0.40
C ARG A 180 17.12 17.11 1.25
N LYS A 181 16.45 18.26 1.08
CA LYS A 181 16.72 19.46 1.88
C LYS A 181 16.26 19.33 3.33
N GLN A 182 15.22 18.53 3.59
CA GLN A 182 14.68 18.32 4.94
C GLN A 182 15.44 17.25 5.72
N LEU A 183 15.97 16.23 5.04
CA LEU A 183 16.74 15.12 5.63
C LEU A 183 18.14 15.05 5.00
N PRO A 184 19.04 16.02 5.26
CA PRO A 184 20.33 16.11 4.57
C PRO A 184 21.30 14.98 4.98
N GLU A 185 21.30 14.58 6.25
CA GLU A 185 22.16 13.50 6.76
C GLU A 185 21.77 12.15 6.16
N ASP A 186 20.47 11.81 6.18
CA ASP A 186 19.97 10.56 5.59
C ASP A 186 20.10 10.56 4.06
N SER A 187 19.98 11.72 3.41
CA SER A 187 20.21 11.82 1.96
C SER A 187 21.67 11.54 1.60
N GLN A 188 22.62 12.06 2.38
CA GLN A 188 24.04 11.77 2.18
C GLN A 188 24.32 10.28 2.40
N ARG A 189 23.76 9.69 3.47
CA ARG A 189 23.86 8.24 3.71
C ARG A 189 23.28 7.44 2.54
N PHE A 190 22.12 7.84 2.01
CA PHE A 190 21.52 7.20 0.86
C PHE A 190 22.36 7.31 -0.41
N ASP A 191 23.01 8.44 -0.68
CA ASP A 191 23.90 8.61 -1.84
C ASP A 191 25.11 7.67 -1.77
N GLU A 192 25.66 7.44 -0.57
CA GLU A 192 26.75 6.48 -0.32
C GLU A 192 26.27 5.04 -0.59
N ILE A 193 25.12 4.66 -0.03
CA ILE A 193 24.49 3.35 -0.27
C ILE A 193 24.19 3.16 -1.76
N ASP A 194 23.64 4.17 -2.43
CA ASP A 194 23.28 4.13 -3.85
C ASP A 194 24.52 3.87 -4.71
N THR A 195 25.63 4.53 -4.40
CA THR A 195 26.91 4.33 -5.10
C THR A 195 27.45 2.91 -4.88
N GLU A 196 27.43 2.43 -3.64
CA GLU A 196 27.91 1.09 -3.30
C GLU A 196 27.05 0.00 -3.96
N PHE A 197 25.73 0.09 -3.83
CA PHE A 197 24.79 -0.89 -4.36
C PHE A 197 24.79 -0.93 -5.89
N LYS A 198 24.86 0.23 -6.57
CA LYS A 198 25.08 0.27 -8.03
C LYS A 198 26.41 -0.39 -8.43
N GLY A 199 27.47 -0.18 -7.65
CA GLY A 199 28.75 -0.85 -7.83
C GLY A 199 28.64 -2.38 -7.73
N LEU A 200 27.81 -2.89 -6.81
CA LEU A 200 27.51 -4.32 -6.69
C LEU A 200 26.65 -4.83 -7.86
N MET A 201 25.63 -4.10 -8.29
CA MET A 201 24.79 -4.46 -9.45
C MET A 201 25.64 -4.65 -10.72
N VAL A 202 26.61 -3.74 -10.97
CA VAL A 202 27.52 -3.84 -12.13
C VAL A 202 28.46 -5.04 -12.01
N LYS A 203 28.84 -5.45 -10.80
CA LYS A 203 29.67 -6.65 -10.60
C LYS A 203 28.87 -7.92 -10.81
N LEU A 204 27.66 -8.01 -10.25
CA LEU A 204 26.81 -9.19 -10.40
C LEU A 204 26.30 -9.35 -11.83
N SER A 205 25.97 -8.27 -12.54
CA SER A 205 25.55 -8.35 -13.96
C SER A 205 26.64 -8.88 -14.90
N LYS A 206 27.91 -8.90 -14.49
CA LYS A 206 28.99 -9.54 -15.26
C LYS A 206 29.09 -11.04 -15.04
N THR A 207 28.57 -11.55 -13.91
CA THR A 207 28.61 -12.96 -13.54
C THR A 207 27.19 -13.51 -13.57
N ILE A 208 26.83 -14.16 -14.68
CA ILE A 208 25.45 -14.57 -14.92
C ILE A 208 25.08 -15.82 -14.09
N ASN A 209 26.05 -16.71 -13.83
CA ASN A 209 25.84 -17.93 -13.06
C ASN A 209 25.55 -17.63 -11.58
N VAL A 210 24.48 -18.25 -11.08
CA VAL A 210 23.91 -17.98 -9.74
C VAL A 210 24.88 -18.34 -8.60
N VAL A 211 25.51 -19.51 -8.67
CA VAL A 211 26.43 -19.97 -7.62
C VAL A 211 27.69 -19.11 -7.59
N ASN A 212 28.24 -18.79 -8.75
CA ASN A 212 29.45 -17.97 -8.86
C ASN A 212 29.21 -16.50 -8.45
N ALA A 213 28.03 -15.96 -8.76
CA ALA A 213 27.67 -14.59 -8.39
C ALA A 213 27.44 -14.42 -6.88
N THR A 214 26.86 -15.43 -6.22
CA THR A 214 26.47 -15.36 -4.80
C THR A 214 27.58 -15.80 -3.84
N ASN A 215 28.45 -16.75 -4.23
CA ASN A 215 29.53 -17.27 -3.36
C ASN A 215 30.78 -16.36 -3.34
N VAL A 216 30.63 -15.06 -3.63
CA VAL A 216 31.73 -14.09 -3.53
C VAL A 216 32.01 -13.82 -2.04
N PRO A 217 33.27 -13.94 -1.57
CA PRO A 217 33.62 -13.72 -0.17
C PRO A 217 33.21 -12.32 0.31
N GLY A 218 32.50 -12.27 1.45
CA GLY A 218 32.05 -11.02 2.08
C GLY A 218 30.87 -10.31 1.39
N LEU A 219 30.24 -10.91 0.37
CA LEU A 219 29.06 -10.31 -0.28
C LEU A 219 27.85 -10.26 0.68
N ALA A 220 27.58 -11.34 1.40
CA ALA A 220 26.47 -11.41 2.37
C ALA A 220 26.61 -10.33 3.47
N GLU A 221 27.81 -10.21 4.06
CA GLU A 221 28.10 -9.19 5.08
C GLU A 221 27.89 -7.76 4.55
N LYS A 222 28.29 -7.50 3.29
CA LYS A 222 28.06 -6.19 2.66
C LYS A 222 26.58 -5.90 2.44
N LEU A 223 25.81 -6.90 2.01
CA LEU A 223 24.36 -6.73 1.82
C LEU A 223 23.66 -6.49 3.16
N GLU A 224 24.10 -7.14 4.24
CA GLU A 224 23.58 -6.92 5.58
C GLU A 224 23.87 -5.49 6.08
N VAL A 225 25.08 -4.97 5.85
CA VAL A 225 25.43 -3.57 6.17
C VAL A 225 24.57 -2.60 5.38
N ILE A 226 24.44 -2.80 4.06
CA ILE A 226 23.60 -1.97 3.19
C ILE A 226 22.15 -2.00 3.66
N GLN A 227 21.61 -3.17 4.00
CA GLN A 227 20.24 -3.31 4.51
C GLN A 227 20.06 -2.58 5.84
N GLY A 228 21.04 -2.67 6.73
CA GLY A 228 21.06 -1.92 7.99
C GLY A 228 20.99 -0.41 7.75
N ASP A 229 21.82 0.12 6.87
CA ASP A 229 21.84 1.55 6.56
C ASP A 229 20.56 2.02 5.83
N LEU A 230 20.01 1.18 4.94
CA LEU A 230 18.71 1.44 4.31
C LEU A 230 17.58 1.48 5.35
N SER A 231 17.60 0.60 6.36
CA SER A 231 16.60 0.58 7.42
C SER A 231 16.63 1.85 8.28
N LEU A 232 17.83 2.43 8.49
CA LEU A 232 17.98 3.71 9.18
C LEU A 232 17.34 4.84 8.36
N CYS A 233 17.57 4.85 7.04
CA CYS A 233 16.96 5.84 6.15
C CYS A 233 15.42 5.70 6.11
N GLU A 234 14.90 4.48 6.09
CA GLU A 234 13.45 4.22 6.14
C GLU A 234 12.84 4.70 7.46
N LYS A 235 13.52 4.46 8.59
CA LYS A 235 13.08 4.93 9.90
C LYS A 235 13.05 6.46 9.97
N ALA A 236 14.11 7.12 9.52
CA ALA A 236 14.17 8.58 9.47
C ALA A 236 13.06 9.17 8.58
N LEU A 237 12.81 8.55 7.44
CA LEU A 237 11.69 8.92 6.56
C LEU A 237 10.33 8.75 7.26
N ALA A 238 10.12 7.64 7.97
CA ALA A 238 8.87 7.39 8.70
C ALA A 238 8.63 8.44 9.81
N GLU A 239 9.67 8.79 10.58
CA GLU A 239 9.61 9.84 11.62
C GLU A 239 9.34 11.23 11.01
N TYR A 240 9.95 11.52 9.86
CA TYR A 240 9.67 12.74 9.10
C TYR A 240 8.22 12.81 8.62
N LEU A 241 7.70 11.73 8.03
CA LEU A 241 6.30 11.66 7.59
C LEU A 241 5.34 11.82 8.77
N GLU A 242 5.65 11.24 9.93
CA GLU A 242 4.83 11.39 11.12
C GLU A 242 4.82 12.83 11.64
N THR A 243 5.96 13.52 11.60
CA THR A 243 6.04 14.95 11.92
C THR A 243 5.14 15.78 11.01
N LYS A 244 5.08 15.44 9.71
CA LYS A 244 4.18 16.10 8.74
C LYS A 244 2.71 15.77 9.01
N ARG A 245 2.38 14.54 9.43
CA ARG A 245 1.01 14.17 9.84
C ARG A 245 0.56 14.93 11.08
N LEU A 246 1.43 15.12 12.06
CA LEU A 246 1.11 15.94 13.24
C LEU A 246 0.85 17.41 12.88
N ALA A 247 1.62 17.96 11.93
CA ALA A 247 1.45 19.34 11.47
C ALA A 247 0.16 19.55 10.66
N PHE A 248 -0.30 18.53 9.93
CA PHE A 248 -1.60 18.54 9.26
C PHE A 248 -2.32 17.19 9.44
N PRO A 249 -3.17 17.05 10.48
CA PRO A 249 -3.79 15.78 10.85
C PRO A 249 -4.60 15.09 9.76
N ARG A 250 -5.03 15.78 8.70
CA ARG A 250 -5.75 15.12 7.60
C ARG A 250 -4.86 14.17 6.79
N PHE A 251 -3.55 14.27 6.90
CA PHE A 251 -2.64 13.30 6.29
C PHE A 251 -2.76 11.89 6.88
N TYR A 252 -3.37 11.71 8.06
CA TYR A 252 -3.71 10.36 8.56
C TYR A 252 -4.72 9.63 7.68
N PHE A 253 -5.52 10.33 6.86
CA PHE A 253 -6.47 9.73 5.93
C PHE A 253 -5.85 9.41 4.55
N SER A 254 -4.57 9.72 4.35
CA SER A 254 -3.84 9.46 3.11
C SER A 254 -2.82 8.35 3.30
N SER A 255 -2.58 7.56 2.26
CA SER A 255 -1.51 6.54 2.28
C SER A 255 -0.13 7.19 2.35
N SER A 256 0.88 6.48 2.84
CA SER A 256 2.27 7.00 2.84
C SER A 256 2.76 7.37 1.44
N ASN A 257 2.37 6.62 0.41
CA ASN A 257 2.71 6.91 -0.98
C ASN A 257 2.05 8.20 -1.48
N ASP A 258 0.77 8.41 -1.17
CA ASP A 258 0.07 9.66 -1.50
C ASP A 258 0.72 10.85 -0.77
N LEU A 259 1.07 10.67 0.51
CA LEU A 259 1.72 11.71 1.30
C LEU A 259 3.09 12.10 0.71
N LEU A 260 3.90 11.13 0.29
CA LEU A 260 5.17 11.37 -0.38
C LEU A 260 4.99 12.11 -1.72
N ASP A 261 3.97 11.76 -2.49
CA ASP A 261 3.63 12.43 -3.75
C ASP A 261 3.13 13.87 -3.52
N ILE A 262 2.42 14.12 -2.42
CA ILE A 262 2.02 15.47 -1.97
C ILE A 262 3.25 16.30 -1.57
N LEU A 263 4.14 15.73 -0.75
CA LEU A 263 5.32 16.42 -0.23
C LEU A 263 6.35 16.71 -1.33
N SER A 264 6.56 15.77 -2.24
CA SER A 264 7.49 15.94 -3.38
C SER A 264 7.03 17.00 -4.37
N ASN A 265 5.72 17.14 -4.58
CA ASN A 265 5.15 18.16 -5.46
C ASN A 265 4.62 19.38 -4.68
N GLY A 266 5.14 19.61 -3.48
CA GLY A 266 4.57 20.56 -2.53
C GLY A 266 4.48 22.02 -3.00
N ASN A 267 5.43 22.42 -3.85
CA ASN A 267 5.49 23.75 -4.46
C ASN A 267 4.63 23.89 -5.71
N GLN A 268 3.90 22.84 -6.12
CA GLN A 268 3.05 22.79 -7.31
C GLN A 268 1.60 22.47 -6.90
N PRO A 269 0.80 23.49 -6.52
CA PRO A 269 -0.56 23.29 -6.00
C PRO A 269 -1.47 22.51 -6.95
N LEU A 270 -1.27 22.65 -8.28
CA LEU A 270 -2.02 21.85 -9.26
C LEU A 270 -1.79 20.35 -9.13
N LYS A 271 -0.55 19.91 -8.87
CA LYS A 271 -0.28 18.49 -8.68
C LYS A 271 -0.82 18.00 -7.35
N VAL A 272 -0.75 18.80 -6.29
CA VAL A 272 -1.36 18.47 -4.99
C VAL A 272 -2.89 18.40 -5.11
N SER A 273 -3.49 19.18 -6.02
CA SER A 273 -4.95 19.21 -6.22
C SER A 273 -5.58 17.83 -6.49
N LYS A 274 -4.84 16.89 -7.11
CA LYS A 274 -5.30 15.51 -7.35
C LYS A 274 -5.63 14.74 -6.07
N HIS A 275 -5.02 15.13 -4.95
CA HIS A 275 -5.18 14.49 -3.65
C HIS A 275 -6.19 15.20 -2.73
N LEU A 276 -6.69 16.38 -3.12
CA LEU A 276 -7.63 17.15 -2.28
C LEU A 276 -8.91 16.39 -1.99
N THR A 277 -9.37 15.54 -2.91
CA THR A 277 -10.54 14.68 -2.72
C THR A 277 -10.39 13.64 -1.60
N LYS A 278 -9.15 13.31 -1.23
CA LYS A 278 -8.81 12.43 -0.10
C LYS A 278 -8.62 13.21 1.20
N LEU A 279 -8.17 14.46 1.12
CA LEU A 279 -7.91 15.33 2.27
C LEU A 279 -9.15 16.12 2.73
N PHE A 280 -10.08 16.38 1.83
CA PHE A 280 -11.30 17.15 2.07
C PHE A 280 -12.51 16.34 1.60
N ASP A 281 -13.63 16.50 2.29
CA ASP A 281 -14.85 15.74 1.99
C ASP A 281 -15.39 16.10 0.60
N SER A 282 -15.52 17.40 0.30
CA SER A 282 -16.14 17.84 -0.96
C SER A 282 -15.23 18.64 -1.89
N MET A 283 -14.12 19.20 -1.42
CA MET A 283 -13.20 19.96 -2.28
C MET A 283 -12.45 19.02 -3.23
N ALA A 284 -12.57 19.26 -4.55
CA ALA A 284 -11.95 18.44 -5.57
C ALA A 284 -10.82 19.15 -6.33
N LYS A 285 -10.99 20.43 -6.64
CA LYS A 285 -9.99 21.21 -7.39
C LYS A 285 -9.91 22.65 -6.86
N LEU A 286 -8.77 23.27 -7.12
CA LEU A 286 -8.55 24.70 -6.88
C LEU A 286 -8.42 25.41 -8.21
N THR A 287 -9.01 26.60 -8.29
CA THR A 287 -8.77 27.53 -9.39
C THR A 287 -7.65 28.45 -8.96
N LEU A 288 -6.56 28.43 -9.73
CA LEU A 288 -5.40 29.29 -9.51
C LEU A 288 -5.50 30.51 -10.41
N LYS A 289 -5.03 31.65 -9.91
CA LYS A 289 -4.91 32.89 -10.68
C LYS A 289 -3.92 32.69 -11.83
N GLU A 290 -4.27 33.13 -13.03
CA GLU A 290 -3.31 33.16 -14.14
C GLU A 290 -2.37 34.35 -13.94
N ASP A 291 -1.06 34.12 -13.99
CA ASP A 291 -0.04 35.17 -13.77
C ASP A 291 0.26 35.88 -15.11
N PRO A 292 -0.05 37.18 -15.26
CA PRO A 292 0.12 37.88 -16.54
C PRO A 292 1.58 38.22 -16.88
N GLU A 293 2.54 38.08 -15.96
CA GLU A 293 3.95 38.46 -16.21
C GLU A 293 4.80 37.35 -16.85
N LYS A 294 4.44 36.07 -16.68
CA LYS A 294 5.19 34.93 -17.27
C LYS A 294 4.76 34.56 -18.69
N SER A 295 3.71 35.16 -19.22
CA SER A 295 3.27 34.98 -20.62
C SER A 295 4.10 35.80 -21.63
N ASN A 296 4.90 36.77 -21.16
CA ASN A 296 5.64 37.70 -22.03
C ASN A 296 7.13 37.33 -22.27
N GLN A 297 7.65 36.24 -21.69
CA GLN A 297 8.99 35.73 -21.99
C GLN A 297 8.91 34.40 -22.75
N GLY A 298 8.51 34.48 -24.03
CA GLY A 298 8.46 33.31 -24.90
C GLY A 298 7.55 33.50 -26.11
N ALA A 299 7.72 34.57 -26.88
CA ALA A 299 7.02 34.72 -28.15
C ALA A 299 7.58 33.74 -29.18
N GLN A 300 6.71 32.91 -29.78
CA GLN A 300 6.56 32.66 -31.23
C GLN A 300 5.93 31.28 -31.52
N SER A 301 4.60 31.22 -31.65
CA SER A 301 3.87 30.35 -32.60
C SER A 301 2.36 30.63 -32.50
N PRO A 302 1.65 30.99 -33.60
CA PRO A 302 0.21 31.17 -33.60
C PRO A 302 -0.48 29.83 -33.84
N GLY A 303 -1.18 29.29 -32.82
CA GLY A 303 -2.02 28.10 -33.04
C GLY A 303 -2.47 27.32 -31.81
N THR A 304 -1.92 27.56 -30.62
CA THR A 304 -2.31 26.85 -29.40
C THR A 304 -2.48 27.83 -28.24
N LEU A 305 -3.69 27.92 -27.70
CA LEU A 305 -3.99 28.58 -26.43
C LEU A 305 -3.24 27.85 -25.30
N GLN A 306 -1.96 28.14 -25.13
CA GLN A 306 -1.21 27.71 -23.95
C GLN A 306 -1.65 28.60 -22.78
N LYS A 307 -2.47 28.04 -21.88
CA LYS A 307 -2.74 28.61 -20.56
C LYS A 307 -1.41 28.96 -19.90
N GLY A 308 -1.25 30.21 -19.49
CA GLY A 308 -0.05 30.70 -18.82
C GLY A 308 0.28 29.86 -17.58
N SER A 309 1.55 29.88 -17.15
CA SER A 309 1.93 29.21 -15.91
C SER A 309 1.04 29.74 -14.77
N PRO A 310 0.28 28.87 -14.09
CA PRO A 310 -0.63 29.30 -13.04
C PRO A 310 0.18 29.87 -11.89
N SER A 311 -0.27 30.99 -11.34
CA SER A 311 0.25 31.54 -10.10
C SER A 311 -0.03 30.55 -8.95
N ASN A 312 0.75 30.62 -7.87
CA ASN A 312 0.51 29.82 -6.66
C ASN A 312 -0.60 30.44 -5.78
N ILE A 313 -1.47 31.27 -6.34
CA ILE A 313 -2.56 31.95 -5.62
C ILE A 313 -3.88 31.29 -6.02
N ALA A 314 -4.56 30.67 -5.05
CA ALA A 314 -5.87 30.08 -5.24
C ALA A 314 -6.98 31.12 -5.02
N THR A 315 -7.89 31.23 -6.00
CA THR A 315 -8.99 32.21 -6.01
C THR A 315 -10.36 31.58 -5.80
N ALA A 316 -10.51 30.28 -6.07
CA ALA A 316 -11.75 29.56 -5.88
C ALA A 316 -11.53 28.06 -5.64
N MET A 317 -12.52 27.43 -5.01
CA MET A 317 -12.62 25.99 -4.84
C MET A 317 -13.75 25.41 -5.69
N LEU A 318 -13.52 24.22 -6.22
CA LEU A 318 -14.51 23.44 -6.98
C LEU A 318 -14.79 22.15 -6.22
N ALA A 319 -16.06 21.87 -5.97
CA ALA A 319 -16.49 20.64 -5.33
C ALA A 319 -16.56 19.43 -6.29
N LYS A 320 -16.64 18.23 -5.72
CA LYS A 320 -16.79 16.94 -6.45
C LYS A 320 -18.03 16.90 -7.36
N ASP A 321 -19.08 17.61 -6.98
CA ASP A 321 -20.35 17.73 -7.71
C ASP A 321 -20.36 18.87 -8.75
N GLY A 322 -19.26 19.62 -8.85
CA GLY A 322 -19.10 20.73 -9.78
C GLY A 322 -19.55 22.10 -9.24
N GLU A 323 -19.91 22.22 -7.96
CA GLU A 323 -20.19 23.54 -7.38
C GLU A 323 -18.89 24.38 -7.31
N TYR A 324 -18.98 25.62 -7.78
CA TYR A 324 -17.87 26.57 -7.83
C TYR A 324 -18.08 27.67 -6.79
N VAL A 325 -17.12 27.84 -5.88
CA VAL A 325 -17.17 28.83 -4.80
C VAL A 325 -15.90 29.68 -4.82
N VAL A 326 -16.07 30.99 -4.99
CA VAL A 326 -14.98 31.97 -4.95
C VAL A 326 -14.57 32.19 -3.50
N PHE A 327 -13.26 32.27 -3.22
CA PHE A 327 -12.79 32.57 -1.88
C PHE A 327 -13.06 34.04 -1.52
N SER A 328 -13.36 34.30 -0.25
CA SER A 328 -13.49 35.69 0.24
C SER A 328 -12.16 36.42 0.24
N GLU A 329 -11.07 35.68 0.45
CA GLU A 329 -9.69 36.17 0.43
C GLU A 329 -8.83 35.23 -0.43
N GLU A 330 -7.91 35.78 -1.22
CA GLU A 330 -7.00 34.97 -2.04
C GLU A 330 -6.06 34.13 -1.15
N CYS A 331 -5.95 32.83 -1.42
CA CYS A 331 -5.09 31.94 -0.63
C CYS A 331 -3.75 31.71 -1.33
N LEU A 332 -2.65 32.09 -0.68
CA LEU A 332 -1.30 31.85 -1.18
C LEU A 332 -0.83 30.42 -0.88
N CYS A 333 -0.80 29.56 -1.90
CA CYS A 333 -0.34 28.17 -1.87
C CYS A 333 1.18 28.07 -2.10
N GLN A 334 1.98 28.74 -1.26
CA GLN A 334 3.44 28.75 -1.34
C GLN A 334 4.08 28.31 -0.01
N GLY A 335 5.23 27.65 -0.10
CA GLY A 335 6.01 27.17 1.04
C GLY A 335 5.70 25.72 1.40
N GLN A 336 5.96 25.34 2.65
CA GLN A 336 5.70 23.99 3.14
C GLN A 336 4.22 23.60 2.99
N VAL A 337 3.98 22.37 2.57
CA VAL A 337 2.68 21.91 2.08
C VAL A 337 1.62 21.92 3.17
N GLU A 338 1.97 21.41 4.32
CA GLU A 338 1.14 21.40 5.52
C GLU A 338 0.75 22.82 5.95
N VAL A 339 1.62 23.81 5.76
CA VAL A 339 1.35 25.20 6.18
C VAL A 339 0.34 25.85 5.24
N TRP A 340 0.52 25.68 3.93
CA TRP A 340 -0.43 26.26 2.98
C TRP A 340 -1.74 25.46 2.91
N LEU A 341 -1.75 24.15 3.16
CA LEU A 341 -2.98 23.36 3.29
C LEU A 341 -3.79 23.76 4.54
N ASN A 342 -3.12 24.05 5.66
CA ASN A 342 -3.79 24.62 6.83
C ASN A 342 -4.39 26.00 6.52
N ARG A 343 -3.63 26.90 5.87
CA ARG A 343 -4.17 28.20 5.41
C ARG A 343 -5.33 28.05 4.43
N LEU A 344 -5.27 27.07 3.53
CA LEU A 344 -6.37 26.77 2.61
C LEU A 344 -7.62 26.34 3.37
N MET A 345 -7.48 25.48 4.38
CA MET A 345 -8.57 25.06 5.26
C MET A 345 -9.18 26.26 6.02
N ASP A 346 -8.35 27.15 6.56
CA ASP A 346 -8.82 28.35 7.26
C ASP A 346 -9.51 29.32 6.31
N THR A 347 -8.96 29.53 5.11
CA THR A 347 -9.55 30.38 4.07
C THR A 347 -10.90 29.83 3.61
N MET A 348 -10.99 28.51 3.42
CA MET A 348 -12.25 27.82 3.09
C MET A 348 -13.31 28.07 4.18
N ARG A 349 -12.97 27.87 5.46
CA ARG A 349 -13.89 28.08 6.58
C ARG A 349 -14.30 29.55 6.72
N SER A 350 -13.34 30.47 6.57
CA SER A 350 -13.59 31.90 6.57
C SER A 350 -14.53 32.31 5.43
N THR A 351 -14.32 31.76 4.24
CA THR A 351 -15.16 32.01 3.06
C THR A 351 -16.61 31.55 3.28
N ILE A 352 -16.82 30.33 3.80
CA ILE A 352 -18.17 29.83 4.09
C ILE A 352 -18.82 30.67 5.19
N ARG A 353 -18.08 31.05 6.25
CA ARG A 353 -18.59 31.94 7.31
C ARG A 353 -18.95 33.32 6.78
N HIS A 354 -18.14 33.88 5.88
CA HIS A 354 -18.39 35.16 5.23
C HIS A 354 -19.69 35.12 4.40
N TYR A 355 -19.84 34.10 3.56
CA TYR A 355 -21.07 33.90 2.80
C TYR A 355 -22.27 33.66 3.71
N MET A 356 -22.13 32.90 4.81
CA MET A 356 -23.21 32.70 5.78
C MET A 356 -23.65 34.01 6.42
N THR A 357 -22.71 34.84 6.84
CA THR A 357 -22.98 36.15 7.45
C THR A 357 -23.77 37.04 6.49
N ASN A 358 -23.34 37.11 5.22
CA ASN A 358 -24.01 37.91 4.20
C ASN A 358 -25.38 37.34 3.85
N ALA A 359 -25.50 36.01 3.75
CA ALA A 359 -26.74 35.32 3.40
C ALA A 359 -27.82 35.52 4.46
N VAL A 360 -27.47 35.41 5.75
CA VAL A 360 -28.40 35.64 6.86
C VAL A 360 -28.91 37.08 6.85
N LYS A 361 -28.03 38.07 6.69
CA LYS A 361 -28.40 39.50 6.64
C LYS A 361 -29.28 39.84 5.43
N ALA A 362 -28.95 39.31 4.26
CA ALA A 362 -29.66 39.62 3.02
C ALA A 362 -30.99 38.87 2.83
N TYR A 363 -31.37 37.99 3.77
CA TYR A 363 -32.55 37.13 3.61
C TYR A 363 -33.86 37.92 3.62
N GLU A 364 -33.95 39.00 4.41
CA GLU A 364 -35.15 39.86 4.44
C GLU A 364 -35.21 40.85 3.28
N ASP A 365 -34.06 41.19 2.68
CA ASP A 365 -33.95 42.21 1.63
C ASP A 365 -34.46 41.74 0.26
N LYS A 366 -34.48 40.42 0.02
CA LYS A 366 -34.82 39.84 -1.28
C LYS A 366 -35.85 38.71 -1.16
N PRO A 367 -36.72 38.54 -2.17
CA PRO A 367 -37.57 37.35 -2.26
C PRO A 367 -36.75 36.06 -2.21
N ARG A 368 -37.21 35.08 -1.42
CA ARG A 368 -36.52 33.81 -1.16
C ARG A 368 -36.16 33.08 -2.45
N ASP A 369 -37.06 33.04 -3.43
CA ASP A 369 -36.89 32.43 -4.75
C ASP A 369 -35.67 32.97 -5.53
N LYS A 370 -35.28 34.23 -5.28
CA LYS A 370 -34.09 34.85 -5.89
C LYS A 370 -32.86 34.75 -5.00
N TRP A 371 -33.03 34.96 -3.70
CA TRP A 371 -31.95 34.85 -2.71
C TRP A 371 -31.26 33.48 -2.73
N LEU A 372 -32.00 32.40 -3.04
CA LEU A 372 -31.43 31.06 -3.15
C LEU A 372 -30.31 30.97 -4.19
N PHE A 373 -30.29 31.77 -5.25
CA PHE A 373 -29.27 31.67 -6.30
C PHE A 373 -28.01 32.50 -6.02
N ASP A 374 -28.07 33.44 -5.07
CA ASP A 374 -26.97 34.37 -4.79
C ASP A 374 -25.82 33.74 -3.98
N TYR A 375 -26.07 32.60 -3.32
CA TYR A 375 -25.14 31.98 -2.37
C TYR A 375 -24.85 30.51 -2.69
N PRO A 376 -23.75 29.92 -2.21
CA PRO A 376 -23.50 28.47 -2.34
C PRO A 376 -24.61 27.60 -1.71
N SER A 377 -24.79 26.39 -2.21
CA SER A 377 -25.82 25.44 -1.77
C SER A 377 -25.86 25.22 -0.26
N GLN A 378 -24.71 24.92 0.34
CA GLN A 378 -24.56 24.72 1.79
C GLN A 378 -24.99 25.95 2.60
N VAL A 379 -24.59 27.14 2.15
CA VAL A 379 -24.90 28.41 2.82
C VAL A 379 -26.40 28.69 2.75
N THR A 380 -27.01 28.53 1.57
CA THR A 380 -28.44 28.71 1.39
C THR A 380 -29.27 27.73 2.22
N LEU A 381 -28.83 26.47 2.32
CA LEU A 381 -29.49 25.44 3.11
C LEU A 381 -29.46 25.79 4.60
N CYS A 382 -28.28 26.09 5.14
CA CYS A 382 -28.13 26.44 6.54
C CYS A 382 -28.85 27.77 6.87
N GLY A 383 -28.73 28.79 6.00
CA GLY A 383 -29.46 30.05 6.14
C GLY A 383 -30.97 29.87 6.20
N THR A 384 -31.53 28.96 5.38
CA THR A 384 -32.95 28.59 5.45
C THR A 384 -33.32 27.99 6.82
N GLN A 385 -32.48 27.10 7.36
CA GLN A 385 -32.72 26.47 8.67
C GLN A 385 -32.60 27.46 9.83
N ILE A 386 -31.69 28.42 9.73
CA ILE A 386 -31.53 29.52 10.69
C ILE A 386 -32.81 30.36 10.72
N TRP A 387 -33.27 30.81 9.55
CA TRP A 387 -34.48 31.62 9.44
C TRP A 387 -35.74 30.86 9.83
N TRP A 388 -35.83 29.57 9.51
CA TRP A 388 -36.91 28.73 10.00
C TRP A 388 -36.97 28.70 11.53
N THR A 389 -35.82 28.50 12.19
CA THR A 389 -35.73 28.49 13.66
C THR A 389 -36.13 29.84 14.25
N ALA A 390 -35.64 30.94 13.66
CA ALA A 390 -35.96 32.30 14.09
C ALA A 390 -37.45 32.61 13.92
N GLU A 391 -38.05 32.29 12.78
CA GLU A 391 -39.46 32.56 12.48
C GLU A 391 -40.41 31.72 13.34
N VAL A 392 -40.07 30.47 13.65
CA VAL A 392 -40.81 29.66 14.62
C VAL A 392 -40.69 30.24 16.03
N GLY A 393 -39.50 30.71 16.42
CA GLY A 393 -39.31 31.43 17.68
C GLY A 393 -40.16 32.69 17.79
N ILE A 394 -40.22 33.50 16.73
CA ILE A 394 -41.10 34.68 16.64
C ILE A 394 -42.57 34.28 16.74
N ALA A 395 -42.97 33.16 16.11
CA ALA A 395 -44.33 32.66 16.21
C ALA A 395 -44.70 32.21 17.64
N PHE A 396 -43.76 31.59 18.38
CA PHE A 396 -43.95 31.30 19.81
C PHE A 396 -44.05 32.57 20.66
N GLY A 397 -43.20 33.57 20.44
CA GLY A 397 -43.32 34.85 21.15
C GLY A 397 -44.67 35.54 20.93
N LYS A 398 -45.19 35.51 19.69
CA LYS A 398 -46.53 36.01 19.38
C LYS A 398 -47.65 35.20 20.04
N LEU A 399 -47.49 33.88 20.21
CA LEU A 399 -48.46 33.07 20.96
C LEU A 399 -48.49 33.48 22.43
N GLU A 400 -47.34 33.75 23.05
CA GLU A 400 -47.25 34.23 24.44
C GLU A 400 -47.88 35.62 24.61
N GLU A 401 -47.83 36.47 23.58
CA GLU A 401 -48.52 37.77 23.52
C GLU A 401 -50.04 37.65 23.27
N GLY A 402 -50.57 36.45 23.03
CA GLY A 402 -52.00 36.18 22.84
C GLY A 402 -52.47 36.06 21.37
N TYR A 403 -51.55 36.05 20.39
CA TYR A 403 -51.90 35.83 18.98
C TYR A 403 -52.04 34.33 18.65
N GLU A 404 -53.19 33.74 18.97
CA GLU A 404 -53.47 32.30 18.83
C GLU A 404 -53.29 31.72 17.39
N SER A 405 -53.31 32.56 16.35
CA SER A 405 -53.12 32.12 14.96
C SER A 405 -51.67 32.13 14.48
N ALA A 406 -50.70 32.60 15.28
CA ALA A 406 -49.34 32.87 14.82
C ALA A 406 -48.65 31.66 14.15
N LEU A 407 -48.69 30.47 14.78
CA LEU A 407 -48.16 29.24 14.18
C LEU A 407 -48.92 28.82 12.91
N LYS A 408 -50.25 28.99 12.87
CA LYS A 408 -51.07 28.64 11.69
C LYS A 408 -50.78 29.55 10.51
N ASP A 409 -50.54 30.84 10.76
CA ASP A 409 -50.19 31.80 9.73
C ASP A 409 -48.77 31.56 9.20
N TYR A 410 -47.84 31.19 10.09
CA TYR A 410 -46.50 30.74 9.67
C TYR A 410 -46.55 29.46 8.82
N TYR A 411 -47.36 28.48 9.22
CA TYR A 411 -47.55 27.25 8.45
C TYR A 411 -48.08 27.52 7.02
N LYS A 412 -49.03 28.46 6.86
CA LYS A 412 -49.50 28.89 5.53
C LYS A 412 -48.38 29.54 4.71
N LYS A 413 -47.53 30.36 5.35
CA LYS A 413 -46.35 30.96 4.71
C LYS A 413 -45.38 29.88 4.22
N GLN A 414 -45.12 28.83 5.02
CA GLN A 414 -44.26 27.71 4.61
C GLN A 414 -44.83 26.95 3.40
N ILE A 415 -46.15 26.70 3.37
CA ILE A 415 -46.80 26.08 2.20
C ILE A 415 -46.63 26.93 0.93
N ALA A 416 -46.83 28.25 1.05
CA ALA A 416 -46.66 29.16 -0.08
C ALA A 416 -45.20 29.18 -0.59
N GLN A 417 -44.22 29.22 0.32
CA GLN A 417 -42.81 29.14 -0.04
C GLN A 417 -42.45 27.81 -0.72
N LEU A 418 -42.96 26.69 -0.20
CA LEU A 418 -42.74 25.37 -0.80
C LEU A 418 -43.34 25.26 -2.21
N ASN A 419 -44.54 25.79 -2.43
CA ASN A 419 -45.17 25.83 -3.76
C ASN A 419 -44.34 26.66 -4.76
N ASN A 420 -43.74 27.77 -4.31
CA ASN A 420 -42.84 28.56 -5.14
C ASN A 420 -41.58 27.76 -5.53
N LEU A 421 -40.98 27.01 -4.58
CA LEU A 421 -39.83 26.14 -4.86
C LEU A 421 -40.19 25.00 -5.84
N ILE A 422 -41.37 24.39 -5.69
CA ILE A 422 -41.87 23.38 -6.62
C ILE A 422 -42.04 23.98 -8.03
N THR A 423 -42.57 25.20 -8.12
CA THR A 423 -42.70 25.91 -9.41
C THR A 423 -41.33 26.16 -10.06
N LEU A 424 -40.30 26.50 -9.29
CA LEU A 424 -38.93 26.63 -9.80
C LEU A 424 -38.39 25.29 -10.33
N LEU A 425 -38.66 24.17 -9.65
CA LEU A 425 -38.22 22.83 -10.08
C LEU A 425 -38.85 22.36 -11.40
N LEU A 426 -40.07 22.81 -11.69
CA LEU A 426 -40.75 22.56 -12.97
C LEU A 426 -40.14 23.36 -14.13
N GLY A 427 -39.41 24.43 -13.83
CA GLY A 427 -38.72 25.25 -14.82
C GLY A 427 -37.39 24.68 -15.33
N THR A 428 -36.69 25.47 -16.14
CA THR A 428 -35.36 25.17 -16.65
C THR A 428 -34.29 25.61 -15.64
N LEU A 429 -33.56 24.64 -15.08
CA LEU A 429 -32.51 24.84 -14.08
C LEU A 429 -31.26 24.05 -14.46
N THR A 430 -30.09 24.52 -14.03
CA THR A 430 -28.86 23.73 -14.13
C THR A 430 -28.95 22.48 -13.23
N LYS A 431 -28.12 21.47 -13.49
CA LYS A 431 -28.11 20.25 -12.66
C LYS A 431 -27.81 20.57 -11.18
N GLY A 432 -26.87 21.48 -10.93
CA GLY A 432 -26.52 21.93 -9.58
C GLY A 432 -27.65 22.67 -8.88
N ASP A 433 -28.25 23.66 -9.56
CA ASP A 433 -29.36 24.43 -8.98
C ASP A 433 -30.58 23.56 -8.69
N ARG A 434 -30.87 22.61 -9.59
CA ARG A 434 -31.95 21.64 -9.40
C ARG A 434 -31.69 20.79 -8.16
N GLN A 435 -30.49 20.25 -7.99
CA GLN A 435 -30.09 19.47 -6.81
C GLN A 435 -30.20 20.28 -5.52
N LYS A 436 -29.76 21.54 -5.56
CA LYS A 436 -29.84 22.48 -4.44
C LYS A 436 -31.28 22.72 -4.01
N ILE A 437 -32.16 23.06 -4.96
CA ILE A 437 -33.58 23.32 -4.67
C ILE A 437 -34.28 22.05 -4.19
N MET A 438 -34.00 20.88 -4.78
CA MET A 438 -34.54 19.60 -4.28
C MET A 438 -34.16 19.36 -2.82
N THR A 439 -32.90 19.60 -2.47
CA THR A 439 -32.39 19.41 -1.10
C THR A 439 -33.08 20.35 -0.11
N ILE A 440 -33.28 21.61 -0.50
CA ILE A 440 -34.01 22.60 0.31
C ILE A 440 -35.48 22.20 0.45
N CYS A 441 -36.13 21.75 -0.63
CA CYS A 441 -37.51 21.26 -0.58
C CYS A 441 -37.69 20.10 0.42
N THR A 442 -36.76 19.14 0.44
CA THR A 442 -36.82 18.01 1.39
C THR A 442 -36.81 18.50 2.83
N ILE A 443 -35.92 19.45 3.16
CA ILE A 443 -35.82 20.01 4.51
C ILE A 443 -37.03 20.89 4.84
N ASP A 444 -37.51 21.70 3.89
CA ASP A 444 -38.70 22.53 4.08
C ASP A 444 -39.97 21.70 4.33
N VAL A 445 -40.11 20.56 3.66
CA VAL A 445 -41.21 19.60 3.90
C VAL A 445 -41.17 19.10 5.34
N HIS A 446 -39.99 18.70 5.82
CA HIS A 446 -39.80 18.30 7.20
C HIS A 446 -40.12 19.44 8.18
N SER A 447 -39.55 20.63 7.95
CA SER A 447 -39.78 21.83 8.77
C SER A 447 -41.27 22.22 8.84
N ARG A 448 -42.00 22.11 7.73
CA ARG A 448 -43.46 22.31 7.67
C ARG A 448 -44.19 21.25 8.49
N ASP A 449 -43.83 19.98 8.36
CA ASP A 449 -44.48 18.88 9.08
C ASP A 449 -44.26 18.98 10.60
N VAL A 450 -43.08 19.45 11.03
CA VAL A 450 -42.80 19.79 12.43
C VAL A 450 -43.76 20.87 12.93
N VAL A 451 -43.90 21.99 12.20
CA VAL A 451 -44.84 23.06 12.58
C VAL A 451 -46.28 22.56 12.58
N GLY A 452 -46.66 21.74 11.61
CA GLY A 452 -47.98 21.08 11.57
C GLY A 452 -48.24 20.21 12.80
N LYS A 453 -47.24 19.45 13.27
CA LYS A 453 -47.33 18.66 14.52
C LYS A 453 -47.42 19.55 15.75
N LEU A 454 -46.69 20.67 15.81
CA LEU A 454 -46.79 21.64 16.92
C LEU A 454 -48.21 22.22 17.02
N ILE A 455 -48.84 22.55 15.88
CA ILE A 455 -50.22 23.04 15.82
C ILE A 455 -51.21 21.95 16.25
N LEU A 456 -51.05 20.72 15.75
CA LEU A 456 -51.95 19.60 16.06
C LEU A 456 -51.93 19.24 17.55
N ASN A 457 -50.75 19.27 18.18
CA ASN A 457 -50.58 19.00 19.60
C ASN A 457 -50.80 20.23 20.49
N LYS A 458 -51.20 21.38 19.92
CA LYS A 458 -51.45 22.64 20.64
C LYS A 458 -50.29 23.06 21.53
N ILE A 459 -49.08 23.03 20.97
CA ILE A 459 -47.88 23.46 21.70
C ILE A 459 -47.82 24.99 21.72
N GLU A 460 -47.80 25.57 22.92
CA GLU A 460 -47.84 27.03 23.13
C GLU A 460 -46.52 27.61 23.63
N SER A 461 -45.57 26.77 24.06
CA SER A 461 -44.28 27.21 24.60
C SER A 461 -43.09 26.70 23.79
N ALA A 462 -42.10 27.57 23.59
CA ALA A 462 -40.81 27.22 23.01
C ALA A 462 -39.97 26.27 23.90
N LEU A 463 -40.35 26.07 25.17
CA LEU A 463 -39.72 25.10 26.08
C LEU A 463 -40.27 23.68 25.91
N ALA A 464 -41.28 23.48 25.07
CA ALA A 464 -41.85 22.16 24.86
C ALA A 464 -40.83 21.20 24.22
N PHE A 465 -40.73 19.99 24.77
CA PHE A 465 -39.80 18.96 24.31
C PHE A 465 -39.95 18.64 22.80
N MET A 466 -41.17 18.69 22.27
CA MET A 466 -41.41 18.44 20.84
C MET A 466 -40.67 19.43 19.92
N TRP A 467 -40.52 20.69 20.36
CA TRP A 467 -39.70 21.69 19.68
C TRP A 467 -38.23 21.55 20.05
N GLN A 468 -37.93 21.34 21.34
CA GLN A 468 -36.55 21.23 21.82
C GLN A 468 -35.78 20.03 21.24
N SER A 469 -36.48 18.94 20.92
CA SER A 469 -35.91 17.75 20.27
C SER A 469 -35.50 17.95 18.81
N GLN A 470 -35.94 19.03 18.15
CA GLN A 470 -35.54 19.33 16.78
C GLN A 470 -34.15 19.96 16.73
N LEU A 471 -33.39 19.69 15.67
CA LEU A 471 -32.12 20.37 15.41
C LEU A 471 -32.39 21.80 14.94
N ARG A 472 -31.99 22.78 15.74
CA ARG A 472 -32.27 24.20 15.52
C ARG A 472 -30.98 24.93 15.20
N HIS A 473 -30.87 25.51 14.00
CA HIS A 473 -29.74 26.36 13.67
C HIS A 473 -30.06 27.79 14.11
N ARG A 474 -29.12 28.46 14.77
CA ARG A 474 -29.23 29.87 15.15
C ARG A 474 -28.01 30.63 14.67
N TRP A 475 -28.24 31.86 14.25
CA TRP A 475 -27.17 32.83 14.05
C TRP A 475 -27.01 33.64 15.33
N ASP A 476 -25.78 33.78 15.79
CA ASP A 476 -25.43 34.59 16.96
C ASP A 476 -24.81 35.90 16.46
N ASP A 477 -25.54 37.01 16.61
CA ASP A 477 -25.12 38.32 16.10
C ASP A 477 -23.92 38.89 16.86
N GLU A 478 -23.78 38.59 18.16
CA GLU A 478 -22.64 39.05 18.97
C GLU A 478 -21.36 38.37 18.50
N ARG A 479 -21.44 37.06 18.24
CA ARG A 479 -20.28 36.24 17.83
C ARG A 479 -20.09 36.20 16.31
N ASN A 480 -21.06 36.69 15.53
CA ASN A 480 -21.15 36.52 14.07
C ASN A 480 -20.87 35.07 13.65
N ASP A 481 -21.56 34.12 14.29
CA ASP A 481 -21.33 32.69 14.04
C ASP A 481 -22.63 31.89 14.12
N CYS A 482 -22.63 30.71 13.49
CA CYS A 482 -23.75 29.79 13.50
C CYS A 482 -23.57 28.74 14.58
N TYR A 483 -24.65 28.44 15.30
CA TYR A 483 -24.74 27.38 16.28
C TYR A 483 -25.90 26.45 15.95
N ALA A 484 -25.73 25.16 16.24
CA ALA A 484 -26.78 24.16 16.16
C ALA A 484 -27.14 23.70 17.57
N ASN A 485 -28.40 23.85 17.95
CA ASN A 485 -28.93 23.49 19.25
C ASN A 485 -29.87 22.29 19.12
N ILE A 486 -29.72 21.32 20.02
CA ILE A 486 -30.63 20.18 20.14
C ILE A 486 -30.78 19.82 21.61
N CYS A 487 -32.00 19.82 22.12
CA CYS A 487 -32.29 19.77 23.56
C CYS A 487 -31.40 20.80 24.30
N ASP A 488 -30.57 20.33 25.23
CA ASP A 488 -29.63 21.13 26.02
C ASP A 488 -28.22 21.22 25.39
N ALA A 489 -27.97 20.50 24.29
CA ALA A 489 -26.68 20.49 23.61
C ALA A 489 -26.56 21.66 22.63
N GLU A 490 -25.38 22.28 22.60
CA GLU A 490 -25.02 23.33 21.67
C GLU A 490 -23.73 22.97 20.94
N PHE A 491 -23.76 23.08 19.62
CA PHE A 491 -22.63 22.81 18.75
C PHE A 491 -22.33 24.03 17.89
N ARG A 492 -21.07 24.46 17.88
CA ARG A 492 -20.62 25.50 16.95
C ARG A 492 -20.54 24.92 15.53
N TYR A 493 -21.03 25.66 14.55
CA TYR A 493 -20.86 25.30 13.15
C TYR A 493 -19.41 25.52 12.71
N TRP A 494 -18.78 24.49 12.13
CA TRP A 494 -17.35 24.54 11.79
C TRP A 494 -17.04 25.12 10.40
N HIS A 495 -18.06 25.45 9.61
CA HIS A 495 -17.93 26.05 8.27
C HIS A 495 -17.08 25.25 7.27
N GLU A 496 -16.98 23.94 7.48
CA GLU A 496 -16.30 23.03 6.56
C GLU A 496 -17.08 22.95 5.25
N TYR A 497 -16.42 23.05 4.10
CA TYR A 497 -17.10 23.04 2.81
C TYR A 497 -17.55 21.63 2.41
N LEU A 498 -18.86 21.44 2.26
CA LEU A 498 -19.49 20.15 1.96
C LEU A 498 -20.06 20.05 0.54
N GLY A 499 -20.01 21.11 -0.26
CA GLY A 499 -20.63 21.13 -1.58
C GLY A 499 -22.16 20.95 -1.54
N ASN A 500 -22.73 20.63 -2.70
CA ASN A 500 -24.14 20.43 -2.99
C ASN A 500 -24.52 18.93 -2.96
N THR A 501 -24.30 18.29 -1.80
CA THR A 501 -24.68 16.89 -1.57
C THR A 501 -26.17 16.74 -1.28
N SER A 502 -26.80 15.65 -1.76
CA SER A 502 -28.16 15.28 -1.35
C SER A 502 -28.26 15.08 0.16
N ARG A 503 -29.39 15.50 0.75
CA ARG A 503 -29.76 15.19 2.13
C ARG A 503 -30.96 14.24 2.15
N LEU A 504 -30.95 13.30 3.10
CA LEU A 504 -32.02 12.33 3.33
C LEU A 504 -32.93 12.81 4.46
#